data_AF-A0A966VA88-F1
#
_entry.id   AF-A0A966VA88-F1
#
_cell.length_a   1.000
_cell.length_b   1.000
_cell.length_c   1.000
_cell.angle_alpha   90.00
_cell.angle_beta   90.00
_cell.angle_gamma   90.00
#
_symmetry.space_group_name_H-M   'P 1'
#
loop_
_entity.id
_entity.type
_entity.pdbx_description
1 polymer ?
#
loop_
_entity_poly.entity_id
_entity_poly.type
_entity_poly.pdbx_seq_one_letter_code
_entity_poly.pdbx_strand_id
1 'polypeptide(L)'
;MGGLTATAIVFAVSGLFERNPFPLLPIFMLFLLGSAVVFGTSEFGGRVARGYSLSILAGFQSFRLPLALFCTFFVNKSKVTAWIFNGIGALLLMNVIRVVVPSAPLPISWHLENPFQLPFHFPYVLIAPLCVWPACVGHVVLARALMTQK
;
A
#
# COMPACT_ATOMS: atom_id res chain seq x y z
N MET A 1 -11.56 -7.72 -7.65
CA MET A 1 -10.78 -6.80 -6.80
C MET A 1 -11.62 -5.66 -6.21
N GLY A 2 -12.75 -5.25 -6.80
CA GLY A 2 -13.58 -4.16 -6.24
C GLY A 2 -14.22 -4.44 -4.86
N GLY A 3 -14.35 -5.69 -4.44
CA GLY A 3 -14.99 -6.03 -3.16
C GLY A 3 -14.24 -5.54 -1.93
N LEU A 4 -12.91 -5.61 -1.91
CA LEU A 4 -12.07 -5.21 -0.75
C LEU A 4 -11.97 -3.69 -0.59
N THR A 5 -11.89 -2.96 -1.71
CA THR A 5 -11.91 -1.50 -1.69
C THR A 5 -13.31 -0.97 -1.37
N ALA A 6 -14.36 -1.62 -1.87
CA ALA A 6 -15.74 -1.28 -1.53
C ALA A 6 -16.03 -1.49 -0.05
N THR A 7 -15.62 -2.62 0.56
CA THR A 7 -15.76 -2.80 2.01
C THR A 7 -14.96 -1.77 2.80
N ALA A 8 -13.72 -1.47 2.38
CA ALA A 8 -12.93 -0.42 3.02
C ALA A 8 -13.60 0.96 2.98
N ILE A 9 -14.17 1.34 1.83
CA ILE A 9 -14.89 2.60 1.67
C ILE A 9 -16.19 2.61 2.49
N VAL A 10 -16.96 1.51 2.47
CA VAL A 10 -18.19 1.38 3.28
C VAL A 10 -17.86 1.51 4.76
N PHE A 11 -16.82 0.84 5.26
CA PHE A 11 -16.38 0.99 6.64
C PHE A 11 -15.92 2.41 6.97
N ALA A 12 -15.17 3.06 6.07
CA ALA A 12 -14.73 4.44 6.25
C ALA A 12 -15.89 5.45 6.29
N VAL A 13 -16.88 5.30 5.40
CA VAL A 13 -18.04 6.21 5.30
C VAL A 13 -19.07 5.94 6.39
N SER A 14 -19.16 4.71 6.91
CA SER A 14 -20.15 4.33 7.92
C SER A 14 -19.99 5.01 9.29
N GLY A 15 -18.88 5.71 9.53
CA GLY A 15 -18.56 6.27 10.86
C GLY A 15 -18.30 5.20 11.93
N LEU A 16 -18.21 3.92 11.55
CA LEU A 16 -17.99 2.82 12.50
C LEU A 16 -16.64 2.98 13.24
N PHE A 17 -15.63 3.51 12.55
CA PHE A 17 -14.33 3.83 13.14
C PHE A 17 -14.38 5.00 14.13
N GLU A 18 -15.33 5.92 14.01
CA GLU A 18 -15.50 7.02 14.98
C GLU A 18 -16.15 6.51 16.27
N ARG A 19 -17.07 5.53 16.16
CA ARG A 19 -17.80 5.01 17.32
C ARG A 19 -17.00 4.02 18.16
N ASN A 20 -16.19 3.15 17.54
CA ASN A 20 -15.36 2.18 18.23
C ASN A 20 -14.02 1.99 17.48
N PRO A 21 -13.10 2.96 17.59
CA PRO A 21 -11.81 2.89 16.90
C PRO A 21 -10.98 1.68 17.33
N PHE A 22 -11.12 1.26 18.59
CA PHE A 22 -10.52 0.05 19.15
C PHE A 22 -11.57 -1.02 19.43
N PRO A 23 -11.29 -2.30 19.09
CA PRO A 23 -10.08 -2.86 18.46
C PRO A 23 -10.13 -2.90 16.92
N LEU A 24 -11.11 -2.24 16.30
CA LEU A 24 -11.46 -2.45 14.89
C LEU A 24 -10.38 -1.97 13.92
N LEU A 25 -9.74 -0.83 14.18
CA LEU A 25 -8.80 -0.20 13.25
C LEU A 25 -7.50 -1.02 13.06
N PRO A 26 -6.84 -1.53 14.13
CA PRO A 26 -5.72 -2.46 13.99
C PRO A 26 -6.07 -3.75 13.23
N ILE A 27 -7.22 -4.36 13.53
CA ILE A 27 -7.68 -5.58 12.87
C ILE A 27 -7.89 -5.33 11.39
N PHE A 28 -8.53 -4.21 11.05
CA PHE A 28 -8.76 -3.80 9.67
C PHE A 28 -7.45 -3.52 8.92
N MET A 29 -6.48 -2.85 9.55
CA MET A 29 -5.14 -2.64 8.98
C MET A 29 -4.39 -3.94 8.73
N LEU A 30 -4.38 -4.86 9.70
CA LEU A 30 -3.74 -6.17 9.56
C LEU A 30 -4.42 -7.02 8.48
N PHE A 31 -5.75 -6.96 8.41
CA PHE A 31 -6.53 -7.63 7.36
C PHE A 31 -6.21 -7.07 5.97
N LEU A 32 -6.14 -5.75 5.83
CA LEU A 32 -5.75 -5.11 4.57
C LEU A 32 -4.33 -5.48 4.17
N LEU A 33 -3.37 -5.37 5.09
CA LEU A 33 -1.97 -5.73 4.82
C LEU A 33 -1.83 -7.22 4.47
N GLY A 34 -2.47 -8.11 5.24
CA GLY A 34 -2.47 -9.54 4.99
C GLY A 34 -3.09 -9.88 3.63
N SER A 35 -4.23 -9.28 3.29
CA SER A 35 -4.86 -9.49 1.98
C SER A 35 -4.01 -8.96 0.82
N ALA A 36 -3.28 -7.84 0.99
CA ALA A 36 -2.33 -7.34 0.01
C ALA A 36 -1.22 -8.37 -0.27
N VAL A 37 -0.61 -8.90 0.79
CA VAL A 37 0.49 -9.87 0.70
C VAL A 37 0.00 -11.16 0.06
N VAL A 38 -1.11 -11.72 0.55
CA VAL A 38 -1.72 -12.94 0.00
C VAL A 38 -2.09 -12.74 -1.47
N PHE A 39 -2.67 -11.60 -1.83
CA PHE A 39 -3.00 -11.30 -3.22
C PHE A 39 -1.74 -11.19 -4.10
N GLY A 40 -0.73 -10.47 -3.65
CA GLY A 40 0.52 -10.26 -4.40
C GLY A 40 1.31 -11.55 -4.62
N THR A 41 1.30 -12.47 -3.65
CA THR A 41 1.96 -13.77 -3.76
C THR A 41 1.13 -14.82 -4.51
N SER A 42 -0.19 -14.63 -4.61
CA SER A 42 -1.08 -15.57 -5.30
C SER A 42 -0.77 -15.73 -6.79
N GLU A 43 -1.19 -16.87 -7.36
CA GLU A 43 -1.14 -17.10 -8.81
C GLU A 43 -2.01 -16.11 -9.59
N PHE A 44 -3.15 -15.72 -9.00
CA PHE A 44 -4.04 -14.73 -9.57
C PHE A 44 -3.35 -13.38 -9.70
N GLY A 45 -2.68 -12.91 -8.64
CA GLY A 45 -1.86 -11.69 -8.68
C GLY A 45 -0.80 -11.75 -9.78
N GLY A 46 -0.14 -12.89 -9.95
CA GLY A 46 0.84 -13.11 -11.04
C GLY A 46 0.23 -13.16 -12.44
N ARG A 47 -1.00 -13.66 -12.60
CA ARG A 47 -1.72 -13.60 -13.89
C ARG A 47 -2.11 -12.18 -14.24
N VAL A 48 -2.62 -11.43 -13.26
CA VAL A 48 -2.95 -10.01 -13.40
C VAL A 48 -1.67 -9.23 -13.78
N ALA A 49 -0.56 -9.45 -13.07
CA ALA A 49 0.72 -8.80 -13.33
C ALA A 49 1.24 -9.01 -14.76
N ARG A 50 1.13 -10.23 -15.28
CA ARG A 50 1.59 -10.58 -16.63
C ARG A 50 0.72 -10.01 -17.74
N GLY A 51 -0.53 -9.64 -17.44
CA GLY A 51 -1.47 -9.07 -18.39
C GLY A 51 -1.32 -7.56 -18.60
N TYR A 52 -0.59 -6.86 -17.73
CA TYR A 52 -0.40 -5.42 -17.82
C TYR A 52 1.03 -5.06 -18.20
N SER A 53 1.20 -3.95 -18.92
CA SER A 53 2.53 -3.43 -19.23
C SER A 53 3.23 -2.97 -17.94
N LEU A 54 4.55 -3.11 -17.90
CA LEU A 54 5.39 -2.67 -16.78
C LEU A 54 5.12 -1.19 -16.40
N SER A 55 4.78 -0.37 -17.39
CA SER A 55 4.40 1.03 -17.22
C SER A 55 3.08 1.22 -16.45
N ILE A 56 2.09 0.35 -16.66
CA ILE A 56 0.79 0.40 -15.94
C ILE A 56 0.96 -0.07 -14.49
N LEU A 57 1.77 -1.11 -14.25
CA LEU A 57 2.09 -1.52 -12.87
C LEU A 57 2.83 -0.42 -12.10
N ALA A 58 3.82 0.22 -12.75
CA ALA A 58 4.51 1.37 -12.17
C ALA A 58 3.53 2.53 -11.91
N GLY A 59 2.58 2.77 -12.83
CA GLY A 59 1.49 3.74 -12.68
C GLY A 59 0.59 3.49 -11.46
N PHE A 60 0.25 2.23 -11.17
CA PHE A 60 -0.57 1.88 -9.99
C PHE A 60 0.14 2.14 -8.65
N GLN A 61 1.47 2.10 -8.65
CA GLN A 61 2.32 2.43 -7.48
C GLN A 61 2.40 3.95 -7.21
N SER A 62 1.76 4.75 -8.08
CA SER A 62 1.97 6.19 -8.20
C SER A 62 0.94 7.03 -7.46
N PHE A 63 0.81 6.81 -6.17
CA PHE A 63 0.38 7.93 -5.31
C PHE A 63 1.41 9.11 -5.33
N ARG A 64 2.50 8.97 -6.11
CA ARG A 64 3.45 9.99 -6.56
C ARG A 64 3.43 10.14 -8.09
N LEU A 65 2.27 10.39 -8.68
CA LEU A 65 2.02 10.61 -10.12
C LEU A 65 3.15 11.30 -10.92
N PRO A 66 3.80 12.37 -10.42
CA PRO A 66 4.87 13.04 -11.15
C PRO A 66 6.12 12.16 -11.34
N LEU A 67 6.51 11.41 -10.31
CA LEU A 67 7.75 10.64 -10.31
C LEU A 67 7.62 9.38 -11.19
N ALA A 68 6.43 8.80 -11.25
CA ALA A 68 6.20 7.60 -12.04
C ALA A 68 6.07 7.88 -13.53
N LEU A 69 5.43 8.98 -13.95
CA LEU A 69 5.46 9.42 -15.35
C LEU A 69 6.90 9.64 -15.82
N PHE A 70 7.74 10.19 -14.95
CA PHE A 70 9.17 10.31 -15.21
C PHE A 70 9.84 8.92 -15.32
N CYS A 71 9.54 8.01 -14.39
CA CYS A 71 10.16 6.67 -14.38
C CYS A 71 9.66 5.75 -15.51
N THR A 72 8.42 5.87 -15.99
CA THR A 72 7.89 5.04 -17.09
C THR A 72 8.68 5.24 -18.37
N PHE A 73 9.27 6.42 -18.57
CA PHE A 73 10.14 6.69 -19.70
C PHE A 73 11.48 5.95 -19.62
N PHE A 74 11.98 5.70 -18.40
CA PHE A 74 13.29 5.06 -18.16
C PHE A 74 13.20 3.55 -17.87
N VAL A 75 12.07 3.07 -17.36
CA VAL A 75 11.88 1.66 -16.96
C VAL A 75 12.01 0.69 -18.13
N ASN A 76 11.62 1.09 -19.35
CA ASN A 76 11.76 0.23 -20.53
C ASN A 76 13.21 0.08 -21.02
N LYS A 77 14.16 0.89 -20.53
CA LYS A 77 15.55 0.84 -21.01
C LYS A 77 16.47 -0.05 -20.18
N SER A 78 16.19 -0.28 -18.89
CA SER A 78 17.09 -1.05 -18.02
C SER A 78 16.36 -1.74 -16.86
N LYS A 79 16.56 -3.07 -16.75
CA LYS A 79 16.08 -3.90 -15.63
C LYS A 79 16.66 -3.41 -14.29
N VAL A 80 17.91 -2.94 -14.30
CA VAL A 80 18.61 -2.44 -13.10
C VAL A 80 17.92 -1.20 -12.56
N THR A 81 17.53 -0.27 -13.45
CA THR A 81 16.81 0.94 -13.07
C THR A 81 15.48 0.61 -12.39
N ALA A 82 14.72 -0.34 -12.93
CA ALA A 82 13.48 -0.79 -12.31
C ALA A 82 13.69 -1.40 -10.91
N TRP A 83 14.75 -2.18 -10.71
CA TRP A 83 15.12 -2.72 -9.39
C TRP A 83 15.50 -1.62 -8.39
N ILE A 84 16.28 -0.63 -8.81
CA ILE A 84 16.68 0.50 -7.94
C ILE A 84 15.44 1.28 -7.51
N PHE A 85 14.55 1.63 -8.43
CA PHE A 85 13.31 2.34 -8.09
C PHE A 85 12.41 1.53 -7.16
N ASN A 86 12.27 0.23 -7.41
CA ASN A 86 11.50 -0.65 -6.54
C ASN A 86 12.09 -0.71 -5.13
N GLY A 87 13.43 -0.80 -5.02
CA GLY A 87 14.13 -0.79 -3.74
C GLY A 87 13.99 0.53 -2.97
N ILE A 88 14.17 1.68 -3.65
CA ILE A 88 13.99 3.00 -3.05
C ILE A 88 12.56 3.18 -2.55
N GLY A 89 11.56 2.81 -3.37
CA GLY A 89 10.17 2.90 -2.97
C GLY A 89 9.84 2.00 -1.77
N ALA A 90 10.42 0.79 -1.73
CA ALA A 90 10.23 -0.12 -0.60
C ALA A 90 10.84 0.44 0.69
N LEU A 91 12.03 1.04 0.62
CA LEU A 91 12.66 1.73 1.76
C LEU A 91 11.82 2.91 2.25
N LEU A 92 11.27 3.70 1.33
CA LEU A 92 10.37 4.79 1.68
C LEU A 92 9.06 4.28 2.31
N LEU A 93 8.51 3.18 1.81
CA LEU A 93 7.33 2.54 2.37
C LEU A 93 7.60 2.02 3.79
N MET A 94 8.77 1.42 4.01
CA MET A 94 9.21 1.00 5.35
C MET A 94 9.33 2.19 6.31
N ASN A 95 9.84 3.34 5.84
CA ASN A 95 9.85 4.57 6.64
C ASN A 95 8.44 5.05 6.97
N VAL A 96 7.51 5.03 6.01
CA VAL A 96 6.10 5.38 6.26
C VAL A 96 5.49 4.42 7.28
N ILE A 97 5.66 3.10 7.13
CA ILE A 97 5.16 2.11 8.09
C ILE A 97 5.78 2.35 9.48
N ARG A 98 7.09 2.61 9.56
CA ARG A 98 7.79 2.92 10.81
C ARG A 98 7.22 4.16 11.52
N VAL A 99 6.75 5.17 10.79
CA VAL A 99 6.13 6.37 11.37
C VAL A 99 4.65 6.14 11.69
N VAL A 100 3.93 5.47 10.79
CA VAL A 100 2.49 5.25 10.89
C VAL A 100 2.14 4.24 11.99
N VAL A 101 2.92 3.18 12.17
CA VAL A 101 2.62 2.14 13.18
C VAL A 101 2.69 2.68 14.61
N PRO A 102 3.73 3.42 15.04
CA PRO A 102 3.75 4.07 16.35
C PRO A 102 2.73 5.20 16.48
N SER A 103 2.40 5.86 15.35
CA SER A 103 1.35 6.88 15.31
C SER A 103 -0.06 6.28 15.39
N ALA A 104 -0.22 5.01 15.02
CA ALA A 104 -1.47 4.30 15.18
C ALA A 104 -1.71 4.08 16.68
N PRO A 105 -2.95 4.16 17.18
CA PRO A 105 -3.23 4.12 18.62
C PRO A 105 -3.21 2.69 19.21
N LEU A 106 -2.28 1.86 18.74
CA LEU A 106 -2.08 0.49 19.19
C LEU A 106 -1.77 0.43 20.70
N PRO A 107 -2.00 -0.72 21.36
CA PRO A 107 -1.63 -0.91 22.76
C PRO A 107 -0.15 -0.60 23.06
N ILE A 108 0.72 -0.76 22.05
CA ILE A 108 2.15 -0.46 22.11
C ILE A 108 2.46 1.04 22.21
N SER A 109 1.60 1.92 21.70
CA SER A 109 1.82 3.37 21.63
C SER A 109 1.09 4.17 22.73
N TRP A 110 0.36 3.50 23.63
CA TRP A 110 -0.34 4.14 24.77
C TRP A 110 0.58 4.83 25.80
N HIS A 111 1.89 4.67 25.70
CA HIS A 111 2.86 5.36 26.56
C HIS A 111 3.25 6.75 26.03
N LEU A 112 2.77 7.15 24.85
CA LEU A 112 3.02 8.48 24.27
C LEU A 112 1.95 9.47 24.75
N GLU A 113 2.36 10.59 25.36
CA GLU A 113 1.45 11.62 25.89
C GLU A 113 0.55 12.27 24.82
N ASN A 114 0.89 12.15 23.53
CA ASN A 114 0.12 12.71 22.41
C ASN A 114 0.07 11.74 21.22
N PRO A 115 -0.84 10.75 21.21
CA PRO A 115 -0.98 9.85 20.08
C PRO A 115 -1.48 10.62 18.86
N PHE A 116 -0.86 10.40 17.70
CA PHE A 116 -1.25 11.05 16.45
C PHE A 116 -2.66 10.59 16.04
N GLN A 117 -3.66 11.47 16.17
CA GLN A 117 -5.07 11.18 15.84
C GLN A 117 -5.39 11.28 14.34
N LEU A 118 -4.39 11.57 13.49
CA LEU A 118 -4.54 11.64 12.04
C LEU A 118 -5.34 10.48 11.42
N PRO A 119 -5.13 9.20 11.80
CA PRO A 119 -5.87 8.08 11.19
C PRO A 119 -7.39 8.12 11.40
N PHE A 120 -7.89 8.93 12.35
CA PHE A 120 -9.31 9.03 12.67
C PHE A 120 -10.04 10.13 11.92
N HIS A 121 -9.33 11.06 11.32
CA HIS A 121 -9.95 12.14 10.57
C HIS A 121 -10.08 11.76 9.10
N PHE A 122 -11.26 11.96 8.53
CA PHE A 122 -11.40 11.95 7.08
C PHE A 122 -10.66 13.15 6.47
N PRO A 123 -9.91 13.01 5.35
CA PRO A 123 -9.72 11.82 4.51
C PRO A 123 -8.50 10.96 4.90
N TYR A 124 -7.80 11.29 5.98
CA TYR A 124 -6.56 10.63 6.39
C TYR A 124 -6.74 9.15 6.72
N VAL A 125 -7.93 8.73 7.19
CA VAL A 125 -8.30 7.31 7.35
C VAL A 125 -8.17 6.51 6.04
N LEU A 126 -8.31 7.17 4.88
CA LEU A 126 -8.20 6.54 3.58
C LEU A 126 -6.75 6.38 3.10
N ILE A 127 -5.78 7.07 3.70
CA ILE A 127 -4.39 7.04 3.23
C ILE A 127 -3.81 5.62 3.31
N ALA A 128 -4.07 4.91 4.40
CA ALA A 128 -3.56 3.56 4.55
C ALA A 128 -4.20 2.55 3.55
N PRO A 129 -5.54 2.45 3.41
CA PRO A 129 -6.16 1.57 2.43
C PRO A 129 -5.99 2.01 0.96
N LEU A 130 -5.94 3.30 0.66
CA LEU A 130 -5.84 3.79 -0.73
C LEU A 130 -4.41 4.05 -1.20
N CYS A 131 -3.48 4.38 -0.31
CA CYS A 131 -2.11 4.70 -0.70
C CYS A 131 -1.14 3.56 -0.34
N VAL A 132 -1.17 3.09 0.91
CA VAL A 132 -0.21 2.10 1.42
C VAL A 132 -0.49 0.71 0.83
N TRP A 133 -1.75 0.30 0.78
CA TRP A 133 -2.13 -1.02 0.25
C TRP A 133 -1.74 -1.19 -1.24
N PRO A 134 -2.11 -0.30 -2.18
CA PRO A 134 -1.71 -0.46 -3.58
C PRO A 134 -0.20 -0.34 -3.78
N ALA A 135 0.48 0.52 -3.00
CA ALA A 135 1.93 0.63 -3.07
C ALA A 135 2.61 -0.68 -2.68
N CYS A 136 2.16 -1.32 -1.60
CA CYS A 136 2.71 -2.60 -1.15
C CYS A 136 2.47 -3.72 -2.19
N VAL A 137 1.25 -3.79 -2.76
CA VAL A 137 0.94 -4.73 -3.84
C VAL A 137 1.82 -4.45 -5.06
N GLY A 138 1.97 -3.19 -5.46
CA GLY A 138 2.82 -2.77 -6.57
C GLY A 138 4.27 -3.24 -6.40
N HIS A 139 4.85 -3.05 -5.21
CA HIS A 139 6.21 -3.51 -4.91
C HIS A 139 6.38 -5.03 -5.04
N VAL A 140 5.45 -5.81 -4.47
CA VAL A 140 5.50 -7.28 -4.53
C VAL A 140 5.35 -7.77 -5.96
N VAL A 141 4.38 -7.21 -6.69
CA VAL A 141 4.10 -7.62 -8.06
C VAL A 141 5.23 -7.22 -9.00
N LEU A 142 5.77 -6.01 -8.88
CA LEU A 142 6.90 -5.55 -9.69
C LEU A 142 8.16 -6.38 -9.42
N ALA A 143 8.47 -6.68 -8.14
CA ALA A 143 9.59 -7.55 -7.78
C ALA A 143 9.45 -8.92 -8.45
N ARG A 144 8.25 -9.52 -8.41
CA ARG A 144 7.98 -10.81 -9.05
C ARG A 144 8.12 -10.75 -10.58
N ALA A 145 7.62 -9.69 -11.19
CA ALA A 145 7.74 -9.48 -12.63
C ALA A 145 9.23 -9.40 -13.06
N LEU A 146 10.03 -8.64 -12.31
CA LEU A 146 11.47 -8.50 -12.56
C LEU A 146 12.24 -9.81 -12.36
N MET A 147 11.85 -10.64 -11.40
CA MET A 147 12.45 -11.98 -11.21
C MET A 147 12.11 -12.97 -12.33
N THR A 148 11.00 -12.77 -13.03
CA THR A 148 10.53 -13.69 -14.09
C THR A 148 11.10 -13.36 -15.47
N GLN A 149 11.48 -12.10 -15.71
CA GLN A 149 12.12 -11.70 -16.96
C GLN A 149 13.60 -12.11 -16.95
N LYS A 150 13.91 -13.31 -17.45
CA LYS A 150 15.29 -13.67 -17.84
C LYS A 150 15.79 -12.79 -18.98
#